data_AF-A0A7V9UCJ3-F1
#
_entry.id   AF-A0A7V9UCJ3-F1
#
_cell.length_a   1.000
_cell.length_b   1.000
_cell.length_c   1.000
_cell.angle_alpha   90.00
_cell.angle_beta   90.00
_cell.angle_gamma   90.00
#
_symmetry.space_group_name_H-M   'P 1'
#
loop_
_entity.id
_entity.type
_entity.pdbx_description
1 polymer ?
#
loop_
_entity_poly.entity_id
_entity_poly.type
_entity_poly.pdbx_seq_one_letter_code
_entity_poly.pdbx_strand_id
1 'polypeptide(L)' 'SRYERASTIVTSNKPFGRWGEVFGDPVVAAAMIDRLVHHAEIVSLKGDSYRLKDRDLGRVPTDNTE' A
#
# COMPACT_ATOMS: atom_id res chain seq x y z
N SER A 1 12.89 -18.30 -0.69
CA SER A 1 13.96 -17.39 -0.25
C SER A 1 14.21 -16.31 -1.31
N ARG A 2 13.44 -15.21 -1.27
CA ARG A 2 13.52 -14.13 -2.28
C ARG A 2 14.30 -12.89 -1.84
N TYR A 3 14.32 -12.59 -0.55
CA TYR A 3 15.07 -11.48 0.03
C TYR A 3 16.55 -11.54 -0.40
N GLU A 4 17.09 -10.40 -0.87
CA GLU A 4 18.45 -10.24 -1.42
C GLU A 4 18.80 -11.19 -2.59
N ARG A 5 17.81 -11.83 -3.22
CA ARG A 5 18.04 -12.81 -4.29
C ARG A 5 17.25 -12.54 -5.56
N ALA A 6 16.09 -11.91 -5.45
CA ALA A 6 15.26 -11.56 -6.61
C ALA A 6 14.33 -10.39 -6.30
N SER A 7 14.08 -9.55 -7.31
CA SER A 7 13.13 -8.45 -7.22
C SER A 7 11.70 -8.95 -6.99
N THR A 8 10.95 -8.19 -6.19
CA THR A 8 9.55 -8.47 -5.87
C THR A 8 8.75 -7.17 -5.89
N ILE A 9 7.61 -7.16 -6.58
CA ILE A 9 6.67 -6.05 -6.59
C ILE A 9 5.48 -6.41 -5.70
N VAL A 10 5.09 -5.49 -4.82
CA VAL A 10 3.94 -5.65 -3.93
C VAL A 10 3.05 -4.43 -4.04
N THR A 11 1.75 -4.63 -4.14
CA THR A 11 0.75 -3.57 -4.12
C THR A 11 -0.13 -3.73 -2.88
N SER A 12 -0.39 -2.66 -2.15
CA SER A 12 -1.31 -2.67 -1.02
C SER A 12 -2.20 -1.44 -1.04
N ASN A 13 -3.46 -1.63 -0.63
CA ASN A 13 -4.39 -0.53 -0.39
C ASN A 13 -4.37 -0.07 1.10
N LYS A 14 -3.50 -0.65 1.93
CA LYS A 14 -3.32 -0.29 3.34
C LYS A 14 -1.91 0.25 3.59
N PRO A 15 -1.77 1.33 4.37
CA PRO A 15 -0.46 1.80 4.81
C PRO A 15 0.21 0.75 5.70
N PHE A 16 1.55 0.76 5.76
CA PHE A 16 2.33 -0.21 6.54
C PHE A 16 1.91 -0.32 8.01
N GLY A 17 1.52 0.79 8.65
CA GLY A 17 1.06 0.78 10.04
C GLY A 17 -0.21 -0.07 10.29
N ARG A 18 -1.00 -0.36 9.25
CA ARG A 18 -2.18 -1.24 9.33
C ARG A 18 -1.89 -2.69 8.95
N TRP A 19 -0.65 -3.03 8.63
CA TRP A 19 -0.32 -4.41 8.25
C TRP A 19 -0.38 -5.37 9.44
N GLY A 20 -0.28 -4.89 10.68
CA GLY A 20 -0.55 -5.70 11.87
C GLY A 20 -1.97 -6.31 11.88
N GLU A 21 -2.98 -5.59 11.36
CA GLU A 21 -4.34 -6.13 11.20
C GLU A 21 -4.41 -7.26 10.17
N VAL A 22 -3.56 -7.20 9.15
CA VAL A 22 -3.55 -8.17 8.03
C VAL A 22 -2.82 -9.44 8.43
N PHE A 23 -1.70 -9.31 9.13
CA PHE A 23 -0.87 -10.44 9.55
C PHE A 23 -1.20 -10.95 10.96
N GLY A 24 -2.14 -10.32 11.65
CA GLY A 24 -2.61 -10.70 12.99
C GLY A 24 -1.64 -10.37 14.13
N ASP A 25 -0.43 -9.90 13.81
CA ASP A 25 0.59 -9.53 14.78
C ASP A 25 1.43 -8.35 14.25
N PRO A 26 1.50 -7.21 14.97
CA PRO A 26 2.32 -6.07 14.59
C PRO A 26 3.83 -6.37 14.55
N VAL A 27 4.34 -7.29 15.38
CA VAL A 27 5.75 -7.69 15.41
C VAL A 27 6.11 -8.45 14.13
N VAL A 28 5.25 -9.38 13.72
CA VAL A 28 5.43 -10.13 12.47
C VAL A 28 5.34 -9.18 11.27
N ALA A 29 4.37 -8.27 11.27
CA ALA A 29 4.23 -7.27 10.23
C ALA A 29 5.49 -6.39 10.12
N ALA A 30 6.03 -5.90 11.23
CA ALA A 30 7.25 -5.10 11.25
C ALA A 30 8.45 -5.88 10.67
N ALA A 31 8.64 -7.15 11.06
CA ALA A 31 9.72 -7.99 10.54
C ALA A 31 9.59 -8.29 9.04
N MET A 32 8.36 -8.38 8.52
CA MET A 32 8.12 -8.52 7.07
C MET A 32 8.39 -7.22 6.32
N ILE A 33 7.92 -6.09 6.85
CA ILE A 33 8.12 -4.76 6.27
C ILE A 33 9.61 -4.48 6.18
N ASP A 34 10.37 -4.71 7.25
CA ASP A 34 11.83 -4.52 7.30
C ASP A 34 12.54 -5.18 6.10
N ARG A 35 12.26 -6.46 5.86
CA ARG A 35 12.83 -7.20 4.71
C ARG A 35 12.37 -6.66 3.35
N LEU A 36 11.14 -6.20 3.23
CA LEU A 36 10.61 -5.67 1.97
C LEU A 36 11.20 -4.30 1.66
N VAL A 37 11.34 -3.42 2.66
CA VAL A 37 11.72 -2.02 2.45
C VAL A 37 13.22 -1.78 2.45
N HIS A 38 14.03 -2.72 2.96
CA HIS A 38 15.49 -2.57 3.05
C HIS A 38 16.16 -2.16 1.72
N HIS A 39 15.65 -2.67 0.58
CA HIS A 39 16.12 -2.31 -0.77
C HIS A 39 14.97 -1.98 -1.73
N ALA A 40 13.93 -1.29 -1.26
CA ALA A 40 12.77 -0.96 -2.08
C ALA A 40 12.66 0.53 -2.43
N GLU A 41 12.02 0.78 -3.56
CA GLU A 41 11.43 2.06 -3.88
C GLU A 41 9.93 2.03 -3.53
N ILE A 42 9.46 3.04 -2.79
CA ILE A 42 8.06 3.12 -2.35
C ILE A 42 7.33 4.13 -3.22
N VAL A 43 6.38 3.65 -4.03
CA VAL A 43 5.53 4.49 -4.88
C VAL A 43 4.16 4.65 -4.23
N SER A 44 3.86 5.86 -3.74
CA SER A 44 2.54 6.20 -3.18
C SER A 44 1.59 6.65 -4.28
N LEU A 45 0.54 5.87 -4.52
CA LEU A 45 -0.48 6.19 -5.52
C LEU A 45 -1.62 7.00 -4.88
N LYS A 46 -2.04 8.08 -5.56
CA LYS A 46 -3.19 8.92 -5.20
C LYS A 46 -4.07 9.12 -6.44
N GLY A 47 -5.35 9.40 -6.22
CA GLY A 47 -6.30 9.69 -7.27
C GLY A 47 -7.53 8.78 -7.24
N ASP A 48 -8.47 9.10 -8.12
CA ASP A 48 -9.75 8.39 -8.19
C ASP A 48 -9.60 6.98 -8.76
N SER A 49 -10.53 6.09 -8.36
CA SER A 49 -10.57 4.73 -8.88
C SER A 49 -10.80 4.73 -10.39
N TYR A 50 -9.84 4.18 -11.14
CA TYR A 50 -9.95 4.03 -12.60
C TYR A 50 -11.21 3.26 -13.02
N ARG A 51 -11.68 2.32 -12.18
CA ARG A 51 -12.91 1.53 -12.43
C ARG A 51 -14.18 2.39 -12.45
N LEU A 52 -14.13 3.59 -11.88
CA LEU A 52 -15.24 4.53 -11.82
C LEU A 52 -15.14 5.63 -12.88
N LYS A 53 -14.09 5.62 -13.72
CA LYS A 53 -13.82 6.70 -14.69
C LYS A 53 -14.99 7.00 -15.63
N ASP A 54 -15.72 5.97 -16.06
CA ASP A 54 -16.88 6.10 -16.97
C ASP A 54 -18.22 5.87 -16.26
N ARG A 55 -18.20 5.67 -14.94
CA ARG A 55 -19.40 5.58 -14.12
C ARG A 55 -19.57 6.93 -13.48
N ASP A 56 -20.56 7.70 -13.96
CA ASP A 56 -20.93 9.00 -13.40
C ASP A 56 -21.64 8.81 -12.03
N LEU A 57 -20.90 8.24 -11.08
CA LEU A 57 -21.28 8.09 -9.70
C LEU A 57 -20.67 9.27 -8.97
N GLY A 58 -21.31 10.43 -9.16
CA GLY A 58 -21.11 11.68 -8.43
C GLY A 58 -19.76 11.79 -7.74
N ARG A 59 -18.80 12.43 -8.42
CA ARG A 59 -17.50 12.83 -7.88
C ARG A 59 -17.69 13.33 -6.44
N VAL A 60 -17.29 12.53 -5.44
CA VAL A 60 -17.30 12.99 -4.05
C VAL A 60 -16.22 14.06 -3.99
N PRO A 61 -16.52 15.31 -3.62
CA PRO A 61 -15.50 16.34 -3.47
C PRO A 61 -14.48 15.84 -2.46
N THR A 62 -13.23 15.63 -2.91
CA THR A 62 -12.11 15.47 -1.98
C THR A 62 -11.90 16.84 -1.35
N ASP A 63 -12.37 17.00 -0.13
CA ASP A 63 -12.21 18.23 0.63
C ASP A 63 -10.71 18.49 0.80
N ASN A 64 -10.23 19.59 0.21
CA ASN A 64 -8.89 20.10 0.44
C ASN A 64 -8.92 20.78 1.81
N THR A 65 -8.59 20.04 2.86
CA THR A 65 -8.19 20.66 4.12
C THR A 65 -6.67 20.70 4.16
N GLU A 66 -6.16 21.92 4.36
CA GLU A 66 -4.77 22.34 4.45
C GLU A 66 -3.89 21.47 5.37
#